data_AF-A0A653D684-F1
#
_entry.id   AF-A0A653D684-F1
#
_cell.length_a   1.000
_cell.length_b   1.000
_cell.length_c   1.000
_cell.angle_alpha   90.00
_cell.angle_beta   90.00
_cell.angle_gamma   90.00
#
_symmetry.space_group_name_H-M   'P 1'
#
loop_
_entity.id
_entity.type
_entity.pdbx_description
1 polymer ?
#
loop_
_entity_poly.entity_id
_entity_poly.type
_entity_poly.pdbx_seq_one_letter_code
_entity_poly.pdbx_strand_id
1 'polypeptide(L)'
;MQWLNEISKTSVDENVRIFDLVKEFLHNAGKDDVVAQCETSEQEVYQLSQHLNISIRKCLQIYTEYFSILSQCPKSVLQSHRVYLYLQWVSFLLQMKTSQSCDVVFEKLKDFLDSTKLLSSTQVVNVALSLDTLYKENLMHVNKLFEELATIRTKDMSTPLEKMYSNAKAGVATFLNREKGSASAMEFVIASELVLLNRNLLTLEVAAQRSGDWLIKLTSRDGDWFLDDLLLNSARAVEMIGNLPPRQNYDEKFYKVLNGIKISSNIYQGLYDLNFNFHTIIMPETMKKIQCDEPTVLQMIFDVNKLIMDIGLSIGDMILQLEKLLTCVLMQMDVSTAYEYVLERTSFAKKRFQMLIPSQNESLTQGQMLLMGFNGLFDKLTQEINNLVVTLGDLEIPKSWKKLDHVKEAKSIAPHIFNAEVRAILEDIFLLKRIKTISEFFVLAQESCATLKGVGSNMLLTDDQLAKPVKQFIAEFISRNILGIIPENVTYAVCFLLQKLGLDITHEIEQKDIGAESKVPLDDLYTKAWNILLKEGVFSQNVLSQASSLETNLKLAWEKLQEPKKIEQKLTLMQSSTMRLRSQLAVHNVMFDEILTLRNFASIRAKFIVDIQAEVASLQAVYRR
;
A
#
# COMPACT_ATOMS: atom_id res chain seq x y z
N MET A 1 16.97 -11.20 20.34
CA MET A 1 15.57 -10.79 20.63
C MET A 1 15.13 -11.19 22.02
N GLN A 2 15.18 -12.46 22.41
CA GLN A 2 14.77 -12.92 23.76
C GLN A 2 15.52 -12.20 24.91
N TRP A 3 16.83 -11.98 24.75
CA TRP A 3 17.68 -11.32 25.74
C TRP A 3 17.31 -9.85 26.00
N LEU A 4 16.88 -9.11 24.96
CA LEU A 4 16.43 -7.71 25.10
C LEU A 4 15.11 -7.62 25.89
N ASN A 5 14.22 -8.59 25.69
CA ASN A 5 12.95 -8.68 26.42
C ASN A 5 13.13 -9.13 27.89
N GLU A 6 14.18 -9.90 28.19
CA GLU A 6 14.52 -10.29 29.56
C GLU A 6 15.11 -9.11 30.34
N ILE A 7 15.96 -8.29 29.71
CA ILE A 7 16.53 -7.07 30.30
C ILE A 7 15.49 -5.93 30.43
N SER A 8 14.39 -5.97 29.67
CA SER A 8 13.29 -5.01 29.84
C SER A 8 12.40 -5.26 31.04
N LYS A 9 12.39 -6.48 31.59
CA LYS A 9 11.56 -6.84 32.73
C LYS A 9 12.20 -6.48 34.08
N THR A 10 13.51 -6.37 34.14
CA THR A 10 14.27 -6.03 35.37
C THR A 10 14.20 -4.56 35.77
N SER A 11 13.54 -3.69 35.01
CA SER A 11 13.45 -2.25 35.31
C SER A 11 12.18 -1.82 36.05
N VAL A 12 11.29 -2.74 36.47
CA VAL A 12 9.93 -2.39 36.94
C VAL A 12 9.72 -2.56 38.46
N ASP A 13 10.61 -3.17 39.22
CA ASP A 13 10.51 -3.16 40.70
C ASP A 13 11.16 -1.89 41.28
N GLU A 14 10.49 -0.77 41.03
CA GLU A 14 10.66 0.47 41.78
C GLU A 14 10.07 0.27 43.21
N ASN A 15 10.85 0.59 44.25
CA ASN A 15 10.44 0.81 45.65
C ASN A 15 10.67 -0.27 46.73
N VAL A 16 11.66 -1.14 46.62
CA VAL A 16 12.23 -1.75 47.85
C VAL A 16 13.53 -1.02 48.18
N ARG A 17 13.42 0.11 48.88
CA ARG A 17 14.58 0.68 49.56
C ARG A 17 14.89 -0.22 50.74
N ILE A 18 15.90 -1.07 50.58
CA ILE A 18 16.22 -2.15 51.52
C ILE A 18 16.51 -1.58 52.91
N PHE A 19 16.97 -0.33 52.98
CA PHE A 19 17.34 0.35 54.22
C PHE A 19 16.21 1.09 54.93
N ASP A 20 15.04 1.29 54.30
CA ASP A 20 13.89 1.94 54.97
C ASP A 20 13.42 1.14 56.19
N LEU A 21 13.59 -0.19 56.19
CA LEU A 21 13.27 -1.10 57.29
C LEU A 21 14.18 -0.96 58.52
N VAL A 22 15.40 -0.43 58.35
CA VAL A 22 16.44 -0.36 59.40
C VAL A 22 16.75 1.08 59.80
N LYS A 23 16.26 2.05 59.02
CA LYS A 23 16.47 3.49 59.18
C LYS A 23 16.06 4.01 60.56
N GLU A 24 14.89 3.63 61.05
CA GLU A 24 14.35 4.08 62.34
C GLU A 24 15.17 3.53 63.53
N PHE A 25 15.66 2.29 63.41
CA PHE A 25 16.52 1.66 64.42
C PHE A 25 17.89 2.34 64.52
N LEU A 26 18.53 2.64 63.38
CA LEU A 26 19.86 3.27 63.33
C LEU A 26 19.81 4.75 63.75
N HIS A 27 18.73 5.45 63.40
CA HIS A 27 18.46 6.81 63.85
C HIS A 27 18.33 6.86 65.39
N ASN A 28 17.52 5.96 65.96
CA ASN A 28 17.34 5.86 67.42
C ASN A 28 18.63 5.45 68.16
N ALA A 29 19.60 4.82 67.48
CA ALA A 29 20.91 4.46 68.03
C ALA A 29 21.97 5.59 67.89
N GLY A 30 21.61 6.76 67.36
CA GLY A 30 22.53 7.89 67.16
C GLY A 30 23.59 7.64 66.08
N LYS A 31 23.28 6.80 65.08
CA LYS A 31 24.18 6.41 63.97
C LYS A 31 23.73 6.98 62.63
N ASP A 32 23.38 8.26 62.60
CA ASP A 32 22.89 8.95 61.40
C ASP A 32 23.89 8.95 60.23
N ASP A 33 25.20 9.01 60.54
CA ASP A 33 26.27 8.92 59.55
C ASP A 33 26.24 7.57 58.80
N VAL A 34 25.84 6.48 59.47
CA VAL A 34 25.74 5.14 58.87
C VAL A 34 24.51 5.05 57.96
N VAL A 35 23.39 5.68 58.36
CA VAL A 35 22.19 5.77 57.52
C VAL A 35 22.50 6.52 56.23
N ALA A 36 23.17 7.67 56.32
CA ALA A 36 23.57 8.46 55.16
C ALA A 36 24.52 7.69 54.23
N GLN A 37 25.47 6.93 54.78
CA GLN A 37 26.38 6.07 53.99
C GLN A 37 25.64 4.92 53.29
N CYS A 38 24.67 4.28 53.97
CA CYS A 38 23.85 3.23 53.38
C CYS A 38 22.95 3.76 52.26
N GLU A 39 22.30 4.91 52.46
CA GLU A 39 21.48 5.56 51.41
C GLU A 39 22.33 5.95 50.19
N THR A 40 23.54 6.47 50.43
CA THR A 40 24.49 6.81 49.36
C THR A 40 24.92 5.56 48.58
N SER A 41 25.28 4.48 49.30
CA SER A 41 25.66 3.19 48.70
C SER A 41 24.51 2.55 47.91
N GLU A 42 23.28 2.60 48.44
CA GLU A 42 22.09 2.11 47.73
C GLU A 42 21.84 2.91 46.45
N GLN A 43 21.99 4.23 46.51
CA GLN A 43 21.86 5.10 45.34
C GLN A 43 22.97 4.85 44.30
N GLU A 44 24.20 4.59 44.73
CA GLU A 44 25.32 4.21 43.87
C GLU A 44 25.07 2.85 43.18
N VAL A 45 24.64 1.83 43.93
CA VAL A 45 24.30 0.50 43.36
C VAL A 45 23.15 0.61 42.37
N TYR A 46 22.13 1.42 42.66
CA TYR A 46 21.03 1.67 41.75
C TYR A 46 21.50 2.34 40.46
N GLN A 47 22.31 3.39 40.55
CA GLN A 47 22.89 4.07 39.39
C GLN A 47 23.77 3.12 38.57
N LEU A 48 24.63 2.32 39.21
CA LEU A 48 25.46 1.32 38.53
C LEU A 48 24.60 0.28 37.80
N SER A 49 23.51 -0.19 38.41
CA SER A 49 22.55 -1.11 37.78
C SER A 49 21.86 -0.48 36.57
N GLN A 50 21.42 0.78 36.66
CA GLN A 50 20.85 1.50 35.52
C GLN A 50 21.86 1.67 34.39
N HIS A 51 23.09 2.09 34.71
CA HIS A 51 24.16 2.24 33.74
C HIS A 51 24.52 0.92 33.06
N LEU A 52 24.63 -0.16 33.83
CA LEU A 52 24.87 -1.52 33.32
C LEU A 52 23.76 -1.92 32.34
N ASN A 53 22.49 -1.76 32.72
CA ASN A 53 21.34 -2.10 31.87
C ASN A 53 21.34 -1.32 30.54
N ILE A 54 21.62 -0.01 30.59
CA ILE A 54 21.69 0.83 29.40
C ILE A 54 22.83 0.37 28.47
N SER A 55 24.05 0.18 29.01
CA SER A 55 25.20 -0.22 28.21
C SER A 55 25.05 -1.63 27.63
N ILE A 56 24.46 -2.58 28.36
CA ILE A 56 24.14 -3.92 27.82
C ILE A 56 23.14 -3.81 26.68
N ARG A 57 22.07 -3.01 26.83
CA ARG A 57 21.07 -2.81 25.76
C ARG A 57 21.70 -2.23 24.51
N LYS A 58 22.58 -1.23 24.64
CA LYS A 58 23.32 -0.65 23.51
C LYS A 58 24.20 -1.68 22.82
N CYS A 59 24.96 -2.47 23.58
CA CYS A 59 25.77 -3.56 23.02
C CYS A 59 24.91 -4.55 22.22
N LEU A 60 23.81 -5.02 22.82
CA LEU A 60 22.87 -5.93 22.17
C LEU A 60 22.22 -5.33 20.92
N GLN A 61 21.91 -4.03 20.94
CA GLN A 61 21.38 -3.32 19.79
C GLN A 61 22.41 -3.26 18.65
N ILE A 62 23.66 -2.85 18.93
CA ILE A 62 24.75 -2.80 17.95
C ILE A 62 24.99 -4.19 17.33
N TYR A 63 25.02 -5.25 18.15
CA TYR A 63 25.12 -6.63 17.68
C TYR A 63 23.93 -7.04 16.81
N THR A 64 22.70 -6.69 17.22
CA THR A 64 21.47 -7.04 16.49
C THR A 64 21.42 -6.33 15.14
N GLU A 65 21.78 -5.05 15.08
CA GLU A 65 21.84 -4.27 13.84
C GLU A 65 22.87 -4.87 12.88
N TYR A 66 24.08 -5.16 13.35
CA TYR A 66 25.12 -5.76 12.51
C TYR A 66 24.75 -7.19 12.06
N PHE A 67 24.21 -8.01 12.96
CA PHE A 67 23.73 -9.36 12.62
C PHE A 67 22.59 -9.32 11.60
N SER A 68 21.67 -8.36 11.71
CA SER A 68 20.59 -8.17 10.73
C SER A 68 21.14 -7.90 9.33
N ILE A 69 22.17 -7.06 9.19
CA ILE A 69 22.84 -6.80 7.91
C ILE A 69 23.49 -8.08 7.37
N LEU A 70 24.22 -8.82 8.21
CA LEU A 70 24.86 -10.08 7.80
C LEU A 70 23.84 -11.14 7.39
N SER A 71 22.70 -11.24 8.09
CA SER A 71 21.64 -12.19 7.76
C SER A 71 20.99 -11.92 6.40
N GLN A 72 21.13 -10.69 5.90
CA GLN A 72 20.64 -10.27 4.59
C GLN A 72 21.64 -10.44 3.46
N CYS A 73 22.90 -10.75 3.79
CA CYS A 73 23.91 -11.05 2.79
C CYS A 73 23.69 -12.45 2.22
N PRO A 74 23.91 -12.65 0.92
CA PRO A 74 23.91 -14.00 0.33
C PRO A 74 24.96 -14.88 1.03
N LYS A 75 24.59 -16.12 1.36
CA LYS A 75 25.50 -17.06 2.04
C LYS A 75 26.76 -17.34 1.21
N SER A 76 26.59 -17.43 -0.10
CA SER A 76 27.68 -17.58 -1.07
C SER A 76 28.72 -16.47 -0.94
N VAL A 77 28.26 -15.21 -0.88
CA VAL A 77 29.12 -14.02 -0.76
C VAL A 77 29.82 -13.98 0.61
N LEU A 78 29.14 -14.35 1.69
CA LEU A 78 29.75 -14.44 3.02
C LEU A 78 30.86 -15.50 3.10
N GLN A 79 30.67 -16.64 2.43
CA GLN A 79 31.69 -17.70 2.36
C GLN A 79 32.90 -17.30 1.52
N SER A 80 32.71 -16.48 0.49
CA SER A 80 33.81 -15.93 -0.33
C SER A 80 34.44 -14.66 0.25
N HIS A 81 33.91 -14.11 1.35
CA HIS A 81 34.41 -12.87 1.94
C HIS A 81 35.77 -13.10 2.64
N ARG A 82 36.72 -12.15 2.51
CA ARG A 82 38.09 -12.29 3.06
C ARG A 82 38.15 -12.74 4.51
N VAL A 83 37.23 -12.26 5.35
CA VAL A 83 37.27 -12.57 6.80
C VAL A 83 37.03 -14.06 7.03
N TYR A 84 36.12 -14.65 6.26
CA TYR A 84 35.85 -16.08 6.34
C TYR A 84 36.99 -16.88 5.73
N LEU A 85 37.47 -16.48 4.54
CA LEU A 85 38.58 -17.14 3.85
C LEU A 85 39.87 -17.11 4.66
N TYR A 86 40.25 -15.95 5.21
CA TYR A 86 41.47 -15.80 6.00
C TYR A 86 41.40 -16.62 7.28
N LEU A 87 40.25 -16.64 7.95
CA LEU A 87 40.05 -17.51 9.11
C LEU A 87 40.21 -18.98 8.71
N GLN A 88 39.57 -19.41 7.62
CA GLN A 88 39.66 -20.78 7.12
C GLN A 88 41.11 -21.16 6.74
N TRP A 89 41.84 -20.27 6.06
CA TRP A 89 43.23 -20.50 5.67
C TRP A 89 44.15 -20.55 6.88
N VAL A 90 44.00 -19.64 7.85
CA VAL A 90 44.78 -19.65 9.09
C VAL A 90 44.49 -20.91 9.91
N SER A 91 43.22 -21.30 10.06
CA SER A 91 42.86 -22.56 10.72
C SER A 91 43.46 -23.78 10.02
N PHE A 92 43.45 -23.81 8.69
CA PHE A 92 44.08 -24.87 7.90
C PHE A 92 45.60 -24.95 8.12
N LEU A 93 46.29 -23.81 8.10
CA LEU A 93 47.73 -23.74 8.38
C LEU A 93 48.06 -24.18 9.81
N LEU A 94 47.25 -23.77 10.79
CA LEU A 94 47.41 -24.17 12.19
C LEU A 94 47.19 -25.67 12.42
N GLN A 95 46.31 -26.30 11.64
CA GLN A 95 46.05 -27.74 11.73
C GLN A 95 47.12 -28.57 11.04
N MET A 96 47.53 -28.20 9.81
CA MET A 96 48.45 -29.01 9.00
C MET A 96 49.91 -28.81 9.37
N LYS A 97 50.34 -27.57 9.67
CA LYS A 97 51.72 -27.21 10.06
C LYS A 97 52.83 -27.75 9.12
N THR A 98 52.58 -27.81 7.81
CA THR A 98 53.56 -28.28 6.79
C THR A 98 53.87 -27.21 5.74
N SER A 99 55.04 -27.29 5.09
CA SER A 99 55.40 -26.37 3.99
C SER A 99 54.43 -26.45 2.80
N GLN A 100 53.97 -27.66 2.45
CA GLN A 100 53.00 -27.86 1.36
C GLN A 100 51.65 -27.16 1.64
N SER A 101 51.24 -27.07 2.92
CA SER A 101 50.01 -26.36 3.28
C SER A 101 50.12 -24.85 3.02
N CYS A 102 51.32 -24.27 3.10
CA CYS A 102 51.58 -22.88 2.73
C CYS A 102 51.41 -22.64 1.24
N ASP A 103 51.92 -23.54 0.39
CA ASP A 103 51.79 -23.45 -1.07
C ASP A 103 50.32 -23.51 -1.51
N VAL A 104 49.53 -24.40 -0.90
CA VAL A 104 48.08 -24.50 -1.15
C VAL A 104 47.34 -23.22 -0.79
N VAL A 105 47.67 -22.61 0.35
CA VAL A 105 47.05 -21.33 0.76
C VAL A 105 47.51 -20.18 -0.14
N PHE A 106 48.77 -20.19 -0.58
CA PHE A 106 49.30 -19.17 -1.48
C PHE A 106 48.58 -19.17 -2.84
N GLU A 107 48.37 -20.35 -3.44
CA GLU A 107 47.58 -20.45 -4.68
C GLU A 107 46.13 -19.98 -4.47
N LYS A 108 45.49 -20.36 -3.36
CA LYS A 108 44.13 -19.88 -3.02
C LYS A 108 44.06 -18.36 -2.84
N LEU A 109 45.07 -17.76 -2.23
CA LEU A 109 45.17 -16.31 -2.08
C LEU A 109 45.32 -15.62 -3.43
N LYS A 110 46.15 -16.19 -4.32
CA LYS A 110 46.35 -15.68 -5.67
C LYS A 110 45.06 -15.71 -6.49
N ASP A 111 44.36 -16.84 -6.48
CA ASP A 111 43.05 -17.00 -7.12
C ASP A 111 42.02 -15.98 -6.59
N PHE A 112 41.98 -15.79 -5.26
CA PHE A 112 41.13 -14.79 -4.63
C PHE A 112 41.45 -13.38 -5.13
N LEU A 113 42.72 -12.97 -5.10
CA LEU A 113 43.15 -11.64 -5.55
C LEU A 113 42.86 -11.38 -7.03
N ASP A 114 42.98 -12.38 -7.88
CA ASP A 114 42.68 -12.26 -9.30
C ASP A 114 41.16 -12.18 -9.55
N SER A 115 40.35 -12.91 -8.79
CA SER A 115 38.88 -12.78 -8.83
C SER A 115 38.37 -11.40 -8.38
N THR A 116 39.01 -10.80 -7.37
CA THR A 116 38.66 -9.46 -6.86
C THR A 116 39.01 -8.34 -7.86
N LYS A 117 40.02 -8.53 -8.71
CA LYS A 117 40.32 -7.60 -9.83
C LYS A 117 39.28 -7.68 -10.95
N LEU A 118 38.67 -8.85 -11.15
CA LEU A 118 37.66 -9.12 -12.20
C LEU A 118 36.29 -8.50 -11.87
N LEU A 119 35.95 -8.36 -10.58
CA LEU A 119 34.81 -7.54 -10.16
C LEU A 119 35.10 -6.08 -10.58
N SER A 120 34.31 -5.54 -11.50
CA SER A 120 34.56 -4.18 -12.00
C SER A 120 34.38 -3.17 -10.85
N SER A 121 35.50 -2.72 -10.28
CA SER A 121 35.51 -1.82 -9.12
C SER A 121 34.65 -0.57 -9.35
N THR A 122 34.50 -0.15 -10.60
CA THR A 122 33.64 0.97 -11.02
C THR A 122 32.15 0.68 -10.87
N GLN A 123 31.66 -0.51 -11.23
CA GLN A 123 30.24 -0.86 -11.11
C GLN A 123 29.79 -0.89 -9.65
N VAL A 124 30.58 -1.54 -8.79
CA VAL A 124 30.33 -1.61 -7.34
C VAL A 124 30.25 -0.20 -6.75
N VAL A 125 31.20 0.68 -7.08
CA VAL A 125 31.19 2.07 -6.59
C VAL A 125 29.99 2.84 -7.12
N ASN A 126 29.63 2.69 -8.39
CA ASN A 126 28.47 3.37 -8.98
C ASN A 126 27.17 2.95 -8.30
N VAL A 127 26.98 1.65 -8.05
CA VAL A 127 25.82 1.12 -7.34
C VAL A 127 25.74 1.70 -5.92
N ALA A 128 26.85 1.74 -5.19
CA ALA A 128 26.90 2.34 -3.86
C ALA A 128 26.53 3.84 -3.86
N LEU A 129 27.05 4.61 -4.82
CA LEU A 129 26.72 6.03 -4.98
C LEU A 129 25.24 6.22 -5.32
N SER A 130 24.71 5.45 -6.27
CA SER A 130 23.31 5.53 -6.66
C SER A 130 22.37 5.17 -5.50
N LEU A 131 22.69 4.14 -4.70
CA LEU A 131 21.94 3.80 -3.49
C LEU A 131 21.97 4.93 -2.45
N ASP A 132 23.14 5.54 -2.22
CA ASP A 132 23.29 6.65 -1.27
C ASP A 132 22.52 7.89 -1.73
N THR A 133 22.56 8.22 -3.02
CA THR A 133 21.77 9.32 -3.60
C THR A 133 20.27 9.07 -3.43
N LEU A 134 19.77 7.90 -3.86
CA LEU A 134 18.35 7.55 -3.73
C LEU A 134 17.89 7.52 -2.27
N TYR A 135 18.73 7.02 -1.36
CA TYR A 135 18.44 7.01 0.07
C TYR A 135 18.31 8.44 0.63
N LYS A 136 19.25 9.33 0.29
CA LYS A 136 19.23 10.73 0.74
C LYS A 136 18.04 11.50 0.17
N GLU A 137 17.72 11.31 -1.11
CA GLU A 137 16.55 11.91 -1.75
C GLU A 137 15.26 11.49 -1.06
N ASN A 138 15.05 10.19 -0.86
CA ASN A 138 13.89 9.67 -0.14
C ASN A 138 13.81 10.20 1.29
N LEU A 139 14.94 10.27 2.02
CA LEU A 139 14.97 10.79 3.37
C LEU A 139 14.60 12.29 3.44
N MET A 140 15.03 13.09 2.46
CA MET A 140 14.61 14.50 2.35
C MET A 140 13.09 14.61 2.16
N HIS A 141 12.51 13.79 1.31
CA HIS A 141 11.05 13.76 1.11
C HIS A 141 10.30 13.32 2.38
N VAL A 142 10.80 12.30 3.09
CA VAL A 142 10.23 11.86 4.37
C VAL A 142 10.23 13.01 5.39
N ASN A 143 11.35 13.72 5.54
CA ASN A 143 11.45 14.85 6.46
C ASN A 143 10.47 15.98 6.09
N LYS A 144 10.35 16.30 4.80
CA LYS A 144 9.39 17.29 4.30
C LYS A 144 7.94 16.91 4.65
N LEU A 145 7.54 15.67 4.41
CA LEU A 145 6.19 15.18 4.75
C LEU A 145 5.94 15.17 6.27
N PHE A 146 6.96 14.86 7.07
CA PHE A 146 6.87 14.95 8.53
C PHE A 146 6.65 16.39 9.01
N GLU A 147 7.36 17.36 8.42
CA GLU A 147 7.18 18.77 8.71
C GLU A 147 5.77 19.24 8.31
N GLU A 148 5.30 18.89 7.11
CA GLU A 148 3.94 19.18 6.65
C GLU A 148 2.88 18.62 7.62
N LEU A 149 3.00 17.35 8.02
CA LEU A 149 2.13 16.72 9.01
C LEU A 149 2.16 17.44 10.37
N ALA A 150 3.35 17.84 10.83
CA ALA A 150 3.51 18.57 12.08
C ALA A 150 2.85 19.95 12.01
N THR A 151 2.93 20.65 10.87
CA THR A 151 2.27 21.95 10.69
C THR A 151 0.75 21.85 10.74
N ILE A 152 0.16 20.81 10.14
CA ILE A 152 -1.29 20.58 10.19
C ILE A 152 -1.74 20.29 11.63
N ARG A 153 -1.01 19.43 12.34
CA ARG A 153 -1.33 19.06 13.73
C ARG A 153 -1.14 20.21 14.72
N THR A 154 -0.23 21.15 14.44
CA THR A 154 0.07 22.30 15.32
C THR A 154 -0.76 23.56 15.01
N LYS A 155 -1.20 23.76 13.76
CA LYS A 155 -2.06 24.90 13.39
C LYS A 155 -3.50 24.76 13.91
N ASP A 156 -4.02 23.55 14.05
CA ASP A 156 -5.43 23.27 14.42
C ASP A 156 -5.65 22.94 15.92
N MET A 157 -4.81 23.50 16.80
CA MET A 157 -4.77 23.20 18.25
C MET A 157 -6.02 23.56 19.08
N SER A 158 -7.05 24.20 18.53
CA SER A 158 -8.24 24.58 19.31
C SER A 158 -9.24 23.43 19.49
N THR A 159 -9.36 22.53 18.51
CA THR A 159 -10.24 21.35 18.58
C THR A 159 -9.69 20.22 17.72
N PRO A 160 -9.56 18.98 18.23
CA PRO A 160 -9.20 17.81 17.44
C PRO A 160 -10.11 17.67 16.20
N LEU A 161 -9.53 17.38 15.03
CA LEU A 161 -10.26 17.25 13.75
C LEU A 161 -11.43 16.25 13.84
N GLU A 162 -11.23 15.14 14.54
CA GLU A 162 -12.28 14.13 14.80
C GLU A 162 -13.46 14.72 15.58
N LYS A 163 -13.19 15.60 16.57
CA LYS A 163 -14.25 16.30 17.30
C LYS A 163 -14.95 17.32 16.42
N MET A 164 -14.24 18.03 15.54
CA MET A 164 -14.87 18.95 14.58
C MET A 164 -15.88 18.23 13.68
N TYR A 165 -15.48 17.09 13.12
CA TYR A 165 -16.35 16.27 12.29
C TYR A 165 -17.51 15.63 13.08
N SER A 166 -17.25 15.13 14.30
CA SER A 166 -18.31 14.63 15.18
C SER A 166 -19.31 15.72 15.56
N ASN A 167 -18.85 16.95 15.80
CA ASN A 167 -19.71 18.09 16.10
C ASN A 167 -20.56 18.48 14.88
N ALA A 168 -19.98 18.44 13.67
CA ALA A 168 -20.73 18.66 12.44
C ALA A 168 -21.84 17.60 12.27
N LYS A 169 -21.54 16.30 12.48
CA LYS A 169 -22.56 15.23 12.47
C LYS A 169 -23.63 15.42 13.53
N ALA A 170 -23.27 15.83 14.75
CA ALA A 170 -24.23 16.13 15.81
C ALA A 170 -25.13 17.32 15.44
N GLY A 171 -24.60 18.32 14.72
CA GLY A 171 -25.38 19.43 14.17
C GLY A 171 -26.45 18.96 13.18
N VAL A 172 -26.09 18.11 12.22
CA VAL A 172 -27.04 17.50 11.28
C VAL A 172 -28.10 16.67 12.01
N ALA A 173 -27.68 15.81 12.96
CA ALA A 173 -28.62 15.00 13.74
C ALA A 173 -29.59 15.85 14.57
N THR A 174 -29.13 16.99 15.11
CA THR A 174 -29.97 17.92 15.86
C THR A 174 -30.99 18.60 14.95
N PHE A 175 -30.57 19.02 13.75
CA PHE A 175 -31.45 19.61 12.73
C PHE A 175 -32.56 18.65 12.29
N LEU A 176 -32.19 17.40 11.98
CA LEU A 176 -33.14 16.35 11.57
C LEU A 176 -34.22 16.03 12.62
N ASN A 177 -33.94 16.28 13.91
CA ASN A 177 -34.89 16.02 15.00
C ASN A 177 -35.77 17.23 15.35
N ARG A 178 -35.41 18.45 14.94
CA ARG A 178 -36.06 19.70 15.42
C ARG A 178 -37.01 20.34 14.41
N GLU A 179 -36.69 20.32 13.12
CA GLU A 179 -37.45 21.06 12.12
C GLU A 179 -38.35 20.15 11.26
N LYS A 180 -39.59 20.58 11.00
CA LYS A 180 -40.48 19.90 10.06
C LYS A 180 -39.97 20.11 8.63
N GLY A 181 -39.91 19.04 7.83
CA GLY A 181 -39.34 19.08 6.48
C GLY A 181 -37.80 19.04 6.43
N SER A 182 -37.12 18.95 7.58
CA SER A 182 -35.66 18.85 7.67
C SER A 182 -35.08 17.66 6.91
N ALA A 183 -35.69 16.48 7.03
CA ALA A 183 -35.27 15.28 6.32
C ALA A 183 -35.34 15.48 4.80
N SER A 184 -36.47 15.96 4.29
CA SER A 184 -36.68 16.22 2.86
C SER A 184 -35.73 17.31 2.32
N ALA A 185 -35.50 18.37 3.10
CA ALA A 185 -34.54 19.41 2.75
C ALA A 185 -33.10 18.86 2.70
N MET A 186 -32.71 18.02 3.66
CA MET A 186 -31.39 17.38 3.68
C MET A 186 -31.20 16.42 2.50
N GLU A 187 -32.21 15.60 2.18
CA GLU A 187 -32.18 14.70 1.00
C GLU A 187 -32.01 15.50 -0.30
N PHE A 188 -32.69 16.64 -0.41
CA PHE A 188 -32.59 17.51 -1.57
C PHE A 188 -31.20 18.17 -1.69
N VAL A 189 -30.62 18.64 -0.57
CA VAL A 189 -29.25 19.18 -0.54
C VAL A 189 -28.23 18.10 -0.90
N ILE A 190 -28.35 16.89 -0.35
CA ILE A 190 -27.47 15.76 -0.69
C ILE A 190 -27.59 15.43 -2.18
N ALA A 191 -28.80 15.44 -2.75
CA ALA A 191 -28.99 15.25 -4.19
C ALA A 191 -28.26 16.32 -5.01
N SER A 192 -28.32 17.60 -4.61
CA SER A 192 -27.59 18.71 -5.25
C SER A 192 -26.09 18.47 -5.28
N GLU A 193 -25.52 18.09 -4.15
CA GLU A 193 -24.09 17.89 -4.02
C GLU A 193 -23.62 16.62 -4.75
N LEU A 194 -24.46 15.56 -4.79
CA LEU A 194 -24.21 14.38 -5.59
C LEU A 194 -24.19 14.71 -7.09
N VAL A 195 -25.04 15.62 -7.58
CA VAL A 195 -24.98 16.09 -8.99
C VAL A 195 -23.64 16.74 -9.30
N LEU A 196 -23.18 17.66 -8.42
CA LEU A 196 -21.90 18.33 -8.58
C LEU A 196 -20.71 17.36 -8.52
N LEU A 197 -20.72 16.45 -7.54
CA LEU A 197 -19.70 15.42 -7.38
C LEU A 197 -19.65 14.50 -8.61
N ASN A 198 -20.82 14.13 -9.13
CA ASN A 198 -20.92 13.24 -10.28
C ASN A 198 -20.31 13.84 -11.55
N ARG A 199 -20.50 15.15 -11.76
CA ARG A 199 -19.85 15.87 -12.86
C ARG A 199 -18.31 15.82 -12.76
N ASN A 200 -17.78 15.94 -11.54
CA ASN A 200 -16.34 15.83 -11.31
C ASN A 200 -15.85 14.40 -11.56
N LEU A 201 -16.57 13.39 -11.06
CA LEU A 201 -16.27 11.98 -11.31
C LEU A 201 -16.26 11.65 -12.81
N LEU A 202 -17.28 12.08 -13.56
CA LEU A 202 -17.34 11.91 -15.02
C LEU A 202 -16.12 12.54 -15.71
N THR A 203 -15.73 13.76 -15.31
CA THR A 203 -14.56 14.43 -15.88
C THR A 203 -13.28 13.62 -15.65
N LEU A 204 -13.08 13.10 -14.43
CA LEU A 204 -11.92 12.29 -14.08
C LEU A 204 -11.93 10.94 -14.83
N GLU A 205 -13.05 10.24 -14.85
CA GLU A 205 -13.16 8.92 -15.48
C GLU A 205 -13.07 9.00 -17.01
N VAL A 206 -13.62 10.04 -17.63
CA VAL A 206 -13.45 10.29 -19.07
C VAL A 206 -12.00 10.65 -19.40
N ALA A 207 -11.32 11.43 -18.56
CA ALA A 207 -9.89 11.70 -18.73
C ALA A 207 -9.04 10.42 -18.58
N ALA A 208 -9.39 9.55 -17.64
CA ALA A 208 -8.75 8.26 -17.46
C ALA A 208 -8.94 7.37 -18.70
N GLN A 209 -10.17 7.26 -19.20
CA GLN A 209 -10.49 6.47 -20.40
C GLN A 209 -9.75 6.96 -21.65
N ARG A 210 -9.64 8.28 -21.83
CA ARG A 210 -8.93 8.89 -22.97
C ARG A 210 -7.42 8.70 -22.90
N SER A 211 -6.86 8.52 -21.71
CA SER A 211 -5.42 8.35 -21.52
C SER A 211 -4.92 6.99 -22.01
N GLY A 212 -5.77 5.95 -22.01
CA GLY A 212 -5.41 4.61 -22.47
C GLY A 212 -4.14 4.09 -21.77
N ASP A 213 -3.14 3.69 -22.56
CA ASP A 213 -1.87 3.16 -22.05
C ASP A 213 -1.05 4.20 -21.25
N TRP A 214 -1.33 5.50 -21.42
CA TRP A 214 -0.67 6.58 -20.67
C TRP A 214 -1.27 6.81 -19.29
N LEU A 215 -2.36 6.11 -18.94
CA LEU A 215 -3.02 6.24 -17.64
C LEU A 215 -2.06 5.99 -16.46
N ILE A 216 -1.05 5.14 -16.65
CA ILE A 216 0.01 4.87 -15.66
C ILE A 216 0.74 6.16 -15.23
N LYS A 217 0.89 7.13 -16.14
CA LYS A 217 1.60 8.41 -15.93
C LYS A 217 0.66 9.58 -15.66
N LEU A 218 -0.65 9.36 -15.61
CA LEU A 218 -1.61 10.41 -15.33
C LEU A 218 -1.45 10.83 -13.86
N THR A 219 -1.12 12.09 -13.65
CA THR A 219 -0.98 12.69 -12.32
C THR A 219 -1.99 13.81 -12.13
N SER A 220 -2.43 14.00 -10.90
CA SER A 220 -3.24 15.13 -10.48
C SER A 220 -2.46 16.44 -10.58
N ARG A 221 -3.16 17.56 -10.35
CA ARG A 221 -2.54 18.89 -10.27
C ARG A 221 -1.45 18.98 -9.19
N ASP A 222 -1.59 18.19 -8.13
CA ASP A 222 -0.68 18.16 -6.99
C ASP A 222 0.46 17.14 -7.18
N GLY A 223 0.54 16.49 -8.34
CA GLY A 223 1.55 15.50 -8.68
C GLY A 223 1.26 14.09 -8.18
N ASP A 224 0.08 13.86 -7.60
CA ASP A 224 -0.34 12.55 -7.10
C ASP A 224 -0.81 11.64 -8.22
N TRP A 225 -0.78 10.34 -7.99
CA TRP A 225 -1.25 9.40 -8.99
C TRP A 225 -2.78 9.51 -9.13
N PHE A 226 -3.30 9.44 -10.36
CA PHE A 226 -4.74 9.64 -10.64
C PHE A 226 -5.68 8.76 -9.79
N LEU A 227 -5.22 7.59 -9.35
CA LEU A 227 -5.98 6.67 -8.49
C LEU A 227 -6.38 7.34 -7.16
N ASP A 228 -5.50 8.17 -6.59
CA ASP A 228 -5.76 8.85 -5.31
C ASP A 228 -6.94 9.81 -5.43
N ASP A 229 -7.06 10.50 -6.57
CA ASP A 229 -8.18 11.41 -6.85
C ASP A 229 -9.49 10.64 -7.07
N LEU A 230 -9.46 9.53 -7.81
CA LEU A 230 -10.64 8.67 -8.01
C LEU A 230 -11.14 8.11 -6.67
N LEU A 231 -10.22 7.60 -5.84
CA LEU A 231 -10.53 7.08 -4.51
C LEU A 231 -11.11 8.17 -3.60
N LEU A 232 -10.53 9.38 -3.60
CA LEU A 232 -11.04 10.48 -2.77
C LEU A 232 -12.46 10.87 -3.18
N ASN A 233 -12.72 11.00 -4.48
CA ASN A 233 -14.06 11.36 -4.98
C ASN A 233 -15.07 10.22 -4.78
N SER A 234 -14.67 8.96 -4.91
CA SER A 234 -15.54 7.81 -4.61
C SER A 234 -15.84 7.69 -3.11
N ALA A 235 -14.85 7.90 -2.25
CA ALA A 235 -15.01 7.95 -0.80
C ALA A 235 -15.94 9.10 -0.38
N ARG A 236 -15.84 10.25 -1.04
CA ARG A 236 -16.76 11.38 -0.82
C ARG A 236 -18.19 11.03 -1.22
N ALA A 237 -18.39 10.29 -2.32
CA ALA A 237 -19.73 9.81 -2.70
C ALA A 237 -20.32 8.88 -1.63
N VAL A 238 -19.50 7.96 -1.09
CA VAL A 238 -19.90 7.05 0.01
C VAL A 238 -20.23 7.82 1.29
N GLU A 239 -19.44 8.84 1.63
CA GLU A 239 -19.70 9.71 2.77
C GLU A 239 -21.04 10.45 2.60
N MET A 240 -21.31 11.02 1.42
CA MET A 240 -22.55 11.74 1.13
C MET A 240 -23.79 10.85 1.26
N ILE A 241 -23.78 9.64 0.69
CA ILE A 241 -24.88 8.69 0.86
C ILE A 241 -25.00 8.19 2.31
N GLY A 242 -23.88 8.14 3.04
CA GLY A 242 -23.86 7.79 4.47
C GLY A 242 -24.50 8.87 5.36
N ASN A 243 -24.61 10.10 4.87
CA ASN A 243 -25.23 11.22 5.56
C ASN A 243 -26.74 11.36 5.28
N LEU A 244 -27.33 10.43 4.51
CA LEU A 244 -28.77 10.37 4.31
C LEU A 244 -29.52 10.11 5.64
N PRO A 245 -30.74 10.66 5.83
CA PRO A 245 -31.50 10.49 7.06
C PRO A 245 -31.82 9.02 7.39
N PRO A 246 -31.53 8.53 8.62
CA PRO A 246 -31.55 7.10 8.95
C PRO A 246 -32.95 6.47 9.16
N ARG A 247 -34.04 7.22 9.06
CA ARG A 247 -35.41 6.79 9.43
C ARG A 247 -36.39 6.78 8.27
N GLN A 248 -35.98 6.31 7.10
CA GLN A 248 -36.86 6.32 5.93
C GLN A 248 -36.89 4.96 5.23
N ASN A 249 -38.11 4.47 4.93
CA ASN A 249 -38.34 3.26 4.15
C ASN A 249 -38.03 3.56 2.68
N TYR A 250 -36.76 3.48 2.31
CA TYR A 250 -36.36 3.54 0.91
C TYR A 250 -36.72 2.25 0.16
N ASP A 251 -36.91 2.37 -1.15
CA ASP A 251 -37.07 1.25 -2.06
C ASP A 251 -35.85 0.32 -2.02
N GLU A 252 -36.06 -0.99 -2.15
CA GLU A 252 -35.00 -2.00 -2.27
C GLU A 252 -34.06 -1.66 -3.43
N LYS A 253 -34.61 -1.17 -4.55
CA LYS A 253 -33.82 -0.74 -5.72
C LYS A 253 -32.87 0.40 -5.37
N PHE A 254 -33.31 1.36 -4.54
CA PHE A 254 -32.46 2.44 -4.07
C PHE A 254 -31.33 1.91 -3.18
N TYR A 255 -31.61 1.00 -2.25
CA TYR A 255 -30.57 0.37 -1.44
C TYR A 255 -29.53 -0.38 -2.28
N LYS A 256 -29.95 -1.08 -3.34
CA LYS A 256 -29.01 -1.72 -4.28
C LYS A 256 -28.11 -0.70 -4.99
N VAL A 257 -28.65 0.44 -5.43
CA VAL A 257 -27.86 1.54 -6.00
C VAL A 257 -26.86 2.11 -4.99
N LEU A 258 -27.30 2.40 -3.76
CA LEU A 258 -26.42 2.90 -2.71
C LEU A 258 -25.30 1.91 -2.37
N ASN A 259 -25.62 0.62 -2.30
CA ASN A 259 -24.63 -0.43 -2.10
C ASN A 259 -23.68 -0.57 -3.30
N GLY A 260 -24.18 -0.38 -4.53
CA GLY A 260 -23.35 -0.33 -5.74
C GLY A 260 -22.27 0.76 -5.68
N ILE A 261 -22.62 1.96 -5.18
CA ILE A 261 -21.66 3.06 -4.95
C ILE A 261 -20.61 2.64 -3.91
N LYS A 262 -21.03 2.02 -2.81
CA LYS A 262 -20.11 1.55 -1.75
C LYS A 262 -19.15 0.48 -2.25
N ILE A 263 -19.66 -0.56 -2.92
CA ILE A 263 -18.84 -1.66 -3.44
C ILE A 263 -17.86 -1.13 -4.50
N SER A 264 -18.31 -0.25 -5.39
CA SER A 264 -17.42 0.36 -6.38
C SER A 264 -16.30 1.19 -5.73
N SER A 265 -16.61 1.95 -4.67
CA SER A 265 -15.60 2.64 -3.88
C SER A 265 -14.64 1.66 -3.18
N ASN A 266 -15.13 0.53 -2.67
CA ASN A 266 -14.30 -0.52 -2.10
C ASN A 266 -13.35 -1.15 -3.14
N ILE A 267 -13.74 -1.23 -4.41
CA ILE A 267 -12.84 -1.69 -5.48
C ILE A 267 -11.70 -0.67 -5.68
N TYR A 268 -11.98 0.63 -5.74
CA TYR A 268 -10.93 1.66 -5.77
C TYR A 268 -10.01 1.57 -4.54
N GLN A 269 -10.58 1.37 -3.34
CA GLN A 269 -9.81 1.14 -2.13
C GLN A 269 -8.96 -0.13 -2.23
N GLY A 270 -9.49 -1.22 -2.80
CA GLY A 270 -8.76 -2.46 -3.02
C GLY A 270 -7.59 -2.29 -4.01
N LEU A 271 -7.76 -1.45 -5.04
CA LEU A 271 -6.69 -1.13 -6.00
C LEU A 271 -5.60 -0.28 -5.34
N TYR A 272 -6.01 0.66 -4.50
CA TYR A 272 -5.09 1.43 -3.68
C TYR A 272 -4.33 0.53 -2.70
N ASP A 273 -5.04 -0.35 -1.98
CA ASP A 273 -4.46 -1.34 -1.07
C ASP A 273 -3.48 -2.27 -1.79
N LEU A 274 -3.79 -2.71 -3.01
CA LEU A 274 -2.89 -3.51 -3.85
C LEU A 274 -1.57 -2.77 -4.07
N ASN A 275 -1.62 -1.51 -4.52
CA ASN A 275 -0.44 -0.70 -4.74
C ASN A 275 0.32 -0.42 -3.43
N PHE A 276 -0.40 -0.09 -2.35
CA PHE A 276 0.17 0.24 -1.06
C PHE A 276 0.87 -0.96 -0.40
N ASN A 277 0.19 -2.10 -0.33
CA ASN A 277 0.74 -3.35 0.23
C ASN A 277 1.88 -3.90 -0.64
N PHE A 278 1.83 -3.66 -1.96
CA PHE A 278 2.95 -3.99 -2.83
C PHE A 278 4.22 -3.22 -2.44
N HIS A 279 4.15 -1.90 -2.24
CA HIS A 279 5.31 -1.07 -1.85
C HIS A 279 5.78 -1.30 -0.41
N THR A 280 4.87 -1.64 0.51
CA THR A 280 5.20 -1.77 1.94
C THR A 280 5.58 -3.18 2.37
N ILE A 281 5.10 -4.21 1.65
CA ILE A 281 5.26 -5.61 2.06
C ILE A 281 5.88 -6.43 0.93
N ILE A 282 5.21 -6.54 -0.23
CA ILE A 282 5.61 -7.49 -1.27
C ILE A 282 6.97 -7.14 -1.87
N MET A 283 7.17 -5.88 -2.27
CA MET A 283 8.42 -5.43 -2.87
C MET A 283 9.60 -5.52 -1.90
N PRO A 284 9.53 -4.97 -0.66
CA PRO A 284 10.64 -5.09 0.29
C PRO A 284 10.99 -6.53 0.64
N GLU A 285 9.99 -7.38 0.89
CA GLU A 285 10.24 -8.78 1.27
C GLU A 285 10.81 -9.57 0.09
N THR A 286 10.29 -9.38 -1.13
CA THR A 286 10.85 -10.03 -2.34
C THR A 286 12.31 -9.65 -2.54
N MET A 287 12.62 -8.35 -2.53
CA MET A 287 13.99 -7.85 -2.71
C MET A 287 14.94 -8.44 -1.65
N LYS A 288 14.51 -8.46 -0.39
CA LYS A 288 15.28 -9.04 0.71
C LYS A 288 15.55 -10.53 0.49
N LYS A 289 14.53 -11.33 0.14
CA LYS A 289 14.68 -12.80 0.03
C LYS A 289 15.49 -13.23 -1.18
N ILE A 290 15.34 -12.56 -2.32
CA ILE A 290 16.17 -12.80 -3.51
C ILE A 290 17.62 -12.40 -3.21
N GLN A 291 17.84 -11.27 -2.51
CA GLN A 291 19.17 -10.86 -2.10
C GLN A 291 19.84 -11.88 -1.17
N CYS A 292 19.09 -12.52 -0.26
CA CYS A 292 19.61 -13.53 0.67
C CYS A 292 19.86 -14.91 0.04
N ASP A 293 19.53 -15.12 -1.25
CA ASP A 293 19.47 -16.44 -1.89
C ASP A 293 18.56 -17.42 -1.12
N GLU A 294 17.37 -16.98 -0.70
CA GLU A 294 16.43 -17.86 -0.01
C GLU A 294 15.90 -18.93 -0.97
N PRO A 295 16.16 -20.23 -0.70
CA PRO A 295 15.95 -21.30 -1.67
C PRO A 295 14.48 -21.49 -2.05
N THR A 296 13.54 -21.35 -1.12
CA THR A 296 12.12 -21.59 -1.39
C THR A 296 11.51 -20.49 -2.26
N VAL A 297 11.95 -19.24 -2.11
CA VAL A 297 11.58 -18.09 -2.95
C VAL A 297 12.16 -18.23 -4.35
N LEU A 298 13.44 -18.60 -4.48
CA LEU A 298 14.06 -18.82 -5.81
C LEU A 298 13.38 -19.97 -6.57
N GLN A 299 13.05 -21.06 -5.87
CA GLN A 299 12.29 -22.18 -6.45
C GLN A 299 10.89 -21.73 -6.89
N MET A 300 10.19 -20.95 -6.08
CA MET A 300 8.87 -20.42 -6.43
C MET A 300 8.92 -19.54 -7.69
N ILE A 301 9.92 -18.65 -7.80
CA ILE A 301 10.09 -17.82 -9.01
C ILE A 301 10.35 -18.71 -10.23
N PHE A 302 11.18 -19.75 -10.09
CA PHE A 302 11.41 -20.73 -11.14
C PHE A 302 10.11 -21.43 -11.54
N ASP A 303 9.28 -21.86 -10.59
CA ASP A 303 8.03 -22.57 -10.85
C ASP A 303 6.99 -21.68 -11.56
N VAL A 304 6.92 -20.38 -11.21
CA VAL A 304 6.10 -19.38 -11.91
C VAL A 304 6.58 -19.19 -13.35
N ASN A 305 7.88 -19.05 -13.57
CA ASN A 305 8.42 -18.89 -14.92
C ASN A 305 8.26 -20.18 -15.75
N LYS A 306 8.43 -21.34 -15.12
CA LYS A 306 8.19 -22.64 -15.75
C LYS A 306 6.73 -22.78 -16.19
N LEU A 307 5.77 -22.35 -15.36
CA LEU A 307 4.36 -22.29 -15.75
C LEU A 307 4.17 -21.51 -17.05
N ILE A 308 4.81 -20.34 -17.18
CA ILE A 308 4.71 -19.50 -18.37
C ILE A 308 5.30 -20.22 -19.60
N MET A 309 6.43 -20.91 -19.43
CA MET A 309 7.02 -21.70 -20.51
C MET A 309 6.13 -22.89 -20.91
N ASP A 310 5.52 -23.58 -19.94
CA ASP A 310 4.66 -24.75 -20.16
C ASP A 310 3.36 -24.41 -20.92
N ILE A 311 2.91 -23.14 -20.90
CA ILE A 311 1.76 -22.68 -21.70
C ILE A 311 2.03 -22.81 -23.21
N GLY A 312 3.29 -22.65 -23.64
CA GLY A 312 3.70 -22.74 -25.05
C GLY A 312 3.25 -21.59 -25.94
N LEU A 313 2.62 -20.55 -25.38
CA LEU A 313 2.25 -19.30 -26.05
C LEU A 313 2.66 -18.11 -25.17
N SER A 314 2.99 -16.98 -25.81
CA SER A 314 3.17 -15.73 -25.11
C SER A 314 1.86 -15.29 -24.45
N ILE A 315 1.92 -14.94 -23.16
CA ILE A 315 0.76 -14.39 -22.44
C ILE A 315 0.23 -13.13 -23.15
N GLY A 316 1.11 -12.31 -23.72
CA GLY A 316 0.71 -11.12 -24.48
C GLY A 316 -0.16 -11.48 -25.69
N ASP A 317 0.24 -12.51 -26.45
CA ASP A 317 -0.52 -12.96 -27.63
C ASP A 317 -1.87 -13.57 -27.24
N MET A 318 -1.91 -14.30 -26.12
CA MET A 318 -3.17 -14.85 -25.59
C MET A 318 -4.13 -13.73 -25.19
N ILE A 319 -3.64 -12.70 -24.48
CA ILE A 319 -4.45 -11.53 -24.11
C ILE A 319 -4.99 -10.84 -25.38
N LEU A 320 -4.15 -10.60 -26.39
CA LEU A 320 -4.57 -9.99 -27.65
C LEU A 320 -5.65 -10.82 -28.38
N GLN A 321 -5.55 -12.14 -28.36
CA GLN A 321 -6.56 -13.02 -28.96
C GLN A 321 -7.86 -13.02 -28.17
N LEU A 322 -7.81 -13.01 -26.83
CA LEU A 322 -9.00 -12.87 -25.98
C LEU A 322 -9.64 -11.49 -26.12
N GLU A 323 -8.87 -10.41 -26.34
CA GLU A 323 -9.43 -9.08 -26.62
C GLU A 323 -10.16 -9.03 -27.97
N LYS A 324 -9.65 -9.76 -28.98
CA LYS A 324 -10.37 -9.93 -30.25
C LYS A 324 -11.66 -10.75 -30.07
N LEU A 325 -11.60 -11.85 -29.30
CA LEU A 325 -12.77 -12.65 -28.96
C LEU A 325 -13.82 -11.80 -28.23
N LEU A 326 -13.41 -11.00 -27.25
CA LEU A 326 -14.27 -10.06 -26.54
C LEU A 326 -14.95 -9.08 -27.51
N THR A 327 -14.20 -8.56 -28.49
CA THR A 327 -14.76 -7.68 -29.53
C THR A 327 -15.81 -8.39 -30.38
N CYS A 328 -15.57 -9.65 -30.78
CA CYS A 328 -16.54 -10.46 -31.51
C CYS A 328 -17.84 -10.67 -30.72
N VAL A 329 -17.73 -11.01 -29.43
CA VAL A 329 -18.89 -11.18 -28.53
C VAL A 329 -19.67 -9.87 -28.38
N LEU A 330 -18.99 -8.75 -28.19
CA LEU A 330 -19.62 -7.43 -28.10
C LEU A 330 -20.31 -7.01 -29.41
N MET A 331 -19.73 -7.36 -30.56
CA MET A 331 -20.29 -7.10 -31.89
C MET A 331 -21.31 -8.15 -32.35
N GLN A 332 -21.60 -9.17 -31.53
CA GLN A 332 -22.48 -10.30 -31.87
C GLN A 332 -22.07 -11.00 -33.18
N MET A 333 -20.77 -11.13 -33.42
CA MET A 333 -20.21 -11.87 -34.55
C MET A 333 -20.04 -13.34 -34.20
N ASP A 334 -20.13 -14.21 -35.21
CA ASP A 334 -19.86 -15.65 -35.03
C ASP A 334 -18.42 -15.87 -34.53
N VAL A 335 -18.30 -16.59 -33.42
CA VAL A 335 -17.02 -16.92 -32.81
C VAL A 335 -16.34 -18.01 -33.64
N SER A 336 -15.18 -17.68 -34.22
CA SER A 336 -14.36 -18.64 -34.96
C SER A 336 -13.79 -19.72 -34.04
N THR A 337 -13.73 -20.96 -34.53
CA THR A 337 -13.03 -22.07 -33.87
C THR A 337 -11.55 -21.79 -33.63
N ALA A 338 -10.98 -20.77 -34.29
CA ALA A 338 -9.61 -20.30 -34.07
C ALA A 338 -9.34 -19.86 -32.61
N TYR A 339 -10.36 -19.46 -31.84
CA TYR A 339 -10.19 -19.04 -30.44
C TYR A 339 -10.23 -20.21 -29.44
N GLU A 340 -10.68 -21.41 -29.84
CA GLU A 340 -10.77 -22.58 -28.95
C GLU A 340 -9.40 -22.96 -28.37
N TYR A 341 -8.35 -22.87 -29.20
CA TYR A 341 -6.98 -23.15 -28.78
C TYR A 341 -6.52 -22.19 -27.66
N VAL A 342 -6.83 -20.89 -27.76
CA VAL A 342 -6.46 -19.91 -26.72
C VAL A 342 -7.25 -20.11 -25.44
N LEU A 343 -8.54 -20.45 -25.55
CA LEU A 343 -9.37 -20.77 -24.38
C LEU A 343 -8.84 -22.02 -23.65
N GLU A 344 -8.44 -23.06 -24.39
CA GLU A 344 -7.81 -24.25 -23.83
C GLU A 344 -6.51 -23.89 -23.08
N ARG A 345 -5.64 -23.09 -23.69
CA ARG A 345 -4.38 -22.65 -23.06
C ARG A 345 -4.62 -21.78 -21.83
N THR A 346 -5.64 -20.93 -21.85
CA THR A 346 -6.01 -20.10 -20.69
C THR A 346 -6.52 -20.96 -19.54
N SER A 347 -7.36 -21.96 -19.82
CA SER A 347 -7.82 -22.93 -18.83
C SER A 347 -6.66 -23.74 -18.23
N PHE A 348 -5.70 -24.15 -19.06
CA PHE A 348 -4.47 -24.80 -18.61
C PHE A 348 -3.65 -23.88 -17.68
N ALA A 349 -3.42 -22.62 -18.06
CA ALA A 349 -2.73 -21.64 -17.24
C ALA A 349 -3.42 -21.43 -15.89
N LYS A 350 -4.75 -21.32 -15.88
CA LYS A 350 -5.58 -21.19 -14.67
C LYS A 350 -5.37 -22.34 -13.70
N LYS A 351 -5.52 -23.58 -14.18
CA LYS A 351 -5.32 -24.78 -13.36
C LYS A 351 -3.89 -24.86 -12.84
N ARG A 352 -2.91 -24.58 -13.70
CA ARG A 352 -1.49 -24.65 -13.32
C ARG A 352 -1.12 -23.61 -12.28
N PHE A 353 -1.64 -22.40 -12.41
CA PHE A 353 -1.40 -21.32 -11.45
C PHE A 353 -2.06 -21.62 -10.11
N GLN A 354 -3.31 -22.12 -10.11
CA GLN A 354 -4.00 -22.54 -8.88
C GLN A 354 -3.24 -23.64 -8.12
N MET A 355 -2.59 -24.57 -8.82
CA MET A 355 -1.75 -25.60 -8.18
C MET A 355 -0.47 -25.03 -7.52
N LEU A 356 -0.01 -23.84 -7.92
CA LEU A 356 1.13 -23.17 -7.28
C LEU A 356 0.73 -22.41 -6.01
N ILE A 357 -0.55 -22.07 -5.87
CA ILE A 357 -1.05 -21.38 -4.68
C ILE A 357 -1.36 -22.42 -3.59
N PRO A 358 -0.63 -22.42 -2.47
CA PRO A 358 -0.81 -23.41 -1.41
C PRO A 358 -2.11 -23.19 -0.64
N SER A 359 -2.62 -24.26 -0.02
CA SER A 359 -3.78 -24.18 0.87
C SER A 359 -3.41 -23.60 2.23
N GLN A 360 -4.31 -22.85 2.88
CA GLN A 360 -4.02 -22.17 4.17
C GLN A 360 -3.73 -23.12 5.34
N ASN A 361 -3.97 -24.42 5.19
CA ASN A 361 -3.85 -25.41 6.26
C ASN A 361 -2.45 -26.05 6.37
N GLU A 362 -1.50 -25.67 5.51
CA GLU A 362 -0.16 -26.26 5.46
C GLU A 362 0.89 -25.36 6.11
N SER A 363 1.99 -25.95 6.61
CA SER A 363 3.16 -25.18 7.04
C SER A 363 3.81 -24.54 5.82
N LEU A 364 3.54 -23.26 5.59
CA LEU A 364 3.97 -22.56 4.38
C LEU A 364 5.46 -22.20 4.43
N THR A 365 6.16 -22.47 3.32
CA THR A 365 7.50 -21.96 3.07
C THR A 365 7.49 -20.45 2.81
N GLN A 366 8.66 -19.81 2.83
CA GLN A 366 8.75 -18.36 2.61
C GLN A 366 8.33 -17.98 1.18
N GLY A 367 8.72 -18.78 0.17
CA GLY A 367 8.28 -18.59 -1.21
C GLY A 367 6.78 -18.72 -1.38
N GLN A 368 6.18 -19.72 -0.73
CA GLN A 368 4.74 -19.94 -0.70
C GLN A 368 3.97 -18.79 -0.03
N MET A 369 4.43 -18.32 1.14
CA MET A 369 3.82 -17.18 1.81
C MET A 369 3.87 -15.90 0.95
N LEU A 370 5.00 -15.66 0.28
CA LEU A 370 5.17 -14.50 -0.58
C LEU A 370 4.23 -14.53 -1.79
N LEU A 371 4.17 -15.66 -2.49
CA LEU A 371 3.29 -15.82 -3.66
C LEU A 371 1.81 -15.76 -3.25
N MET A 372 1.44 -16.42 -2.14
CA MET A 372 0.09 -16.38 -1.61
C MET A 372 -0.31 -14.95 -1.18
N GLY A 373 0.59 -14.24 -0.49
CA GLY A 373 0.38 -12.85 -0.11
C GLY A 373 0.20 -11.93 -1.31
N PHE A 374 1.03 -12.10 -2.35
CA PHE A 374 0.92 -11.30 -3.56
C PHE A 374 -0.36 -11.62 -4.35
N ASN A 375 -0.68 -12.90 -4.56
CA ASN A 375 -1.92 -13.32 -5.23
C ASN A 375 -3.18 -12.88 -4.46
N GLY A 376 -3.15 -12.93 -3.12
CA GLY A 376 -4.27 -12.55 -2.26
C GLY A 376 -4.72 -11.09 -2.45
N LEU A 377 -3.80 -10.19 -2.80
CA LEU A 377 -4.15 -8.80 -3.11
C LEU A 377 -5.04 -8.71 -4.37
N PHE A 378 -4.83 -9.57 -5.36
CA PHE A 378 -5.67 -9.63 -6.55
C PHE A 378 -6.98 -10.40 -6.34
N ASP A 379 -6.97 -11.44 -5.49
CA ASP A 379 -8.19 -12.18 -5.17
C ASP A 379 -9.23 -11.31 -4.46
N LYS A 380 -8.78 -10.41 -3.57
CA LYS A 380 -9.65 -9.41 -2.93
C LYS A 380 -10.39 -8.57 -3.98
N LEU A 381 -9.70 -8.13 -5.04
CA LEU A 381 -10.31 -7.36 -6.13
C LEU A 381 -11.35 -8.17 -6.93
N THR A 382 -11.03 -9.43 -7.23
CA THR A 382 -11.98 -10.34 -7.90
C THR A 382 -13.24 -10.55 -7.06
N GLN A 383 -13.10 -10.72 -5.74
CA GLN A 383 -14.24 -10.85 -4.83
C GLN A 383 -15.14 -9.61 -4.83
N GLU A 384 -14.56 -8.40 -4.78
CA GLU A 384 -15.33 -7.15 -4.80
C GLU A 384 -16.04 -6.91 -6.15
N ILE A 385 -15.43 -7.24 -7.29
CA ILE A 385 -16.13 -7.23 -8.59
C ILE A 385 -17.30 -8.22 -8.57
N ASN A 386 -17.08 -9.43 -8.06
CA ASN A 386 -18.14 -10.43 -8.00
C ASN A 386 -19.32 -9.94 -7.15
N ASN A 387 -19.02 -9.30 -6.02
CA ASN A 387 -20.02 -8.67 -5.15
C ASN A 387 -20.78 -7.54 -5.87
N LEU A 388 -20.07 -6.71 -6.66
CA LEU A 388 -20.67 -5.64 -7.44
C LEU A 388 -21.68 -6.17 -8.46
N VAL A 389 -21.28 -7.20 -9.22
CA VAL A 389 -22.15 -7.78 -10.25
C VAL A 389 -23.35 -8.49 -9.64
N VAL A 390 -23.20 -9.19 -8.50
CA VAL A 390 -24.34 -9.79 -7.79
C VAL A 390 -25.29 -8.70 -7.28
N THR A 391 -24.77 -7.57 -6.81
CA THR A 391 -25.59 -6.49 -6.24
C THR A 391 -26.36 -5.72 -7.31
N LEU A 392 -25.73 -5.44 -8.46
CA LEU A 392 -26.29 -4.57 -9.52
C LEU A 392 -26.80 -5.32 -10.75
N GLY A 393 -26.49 -6.61 -10.93
CA GLY A 393 -26.80 -7.38 -12.14
C GLY A 393 -28.30 -7.48 -12.45
N ASP A 394 -29.12 -7.63 -11.40
CA ASP A 394 -30.58 -7.73 -11.52
C ASP A 394 -31.29 -6.38 -11.22
N LEU A 395 -30.55 -5.26 -11.28
CA LEU A 395 -31.10 -3.95 -10.97
C LEU A 395 -31.98 -3.43 -12.13
N GLU A 396 -33.29 -3.42 -11.92
CA GLU A 396 -34.25 -2.89 -12.87
C GLU A 396 -34.51 -1.39 -12.69
N ILE A 397 -33.82 -0.59 -13.50
CA ILE A 397 -34.03 0.87 -13.60
C ILE A 397 -35.00 1.22 -14.74
N PRO A 398 -35.92 2.20 -14.56
CA PRO A 398 -36.79 2.68 -15.63
C PRO A 398 -36.02 3.04 -16.91
N LYS A 399 -36.53 2.59 -18.07
CA LYS A 399 -35.84 2.77 -19.36
C LYS A 399 -35.65 4.25 -19.72
N SER A 400 -36.58 5.11 -19.32
CA SER A 400 -36.50 6.57 -19.50
C SER A 400 -35.26 7.16 -18.87
N TRP A 401 -34.82 6.68 -17.70
CA TRP A 401 -33.66 7.23 -16.97
C TRP A 401 -32.34 7.04 -17.72
N LYS A 402 -32.28 6.11 -18.69
CA LYS A 402 -31.13 5.93 -19.57
C LYS A 402 -30.93 7.12 -20.55
N LYS A 403 -31.89 8.03 -20.64
CA LYS A 403 -31.83 9.22 -21.52
C LYS A 403 -31.12 10.42 -20.90
N LEU A 404 -30.84 10.36 -19.59
CA LEU A 404 -30.10 11.40 -18.87
C LEU A 404 -28.68 11.54 -19.43
N ASP A 405 -28.21 12.77 -19.51
CA ASP A 405 -26.87 13.11 -20.02
C ASP A 405 -25.75 12.42 -19.23
N HIS A 406 -25.76 12.52 -17.89
CA HIS A 406 -24.77 11.89 -17.01
C HIS A 406 -24.76 10.36 -17.16
N VAL A 407 -25.94 9.73 -17.31
CA VAL A 407 -26.04 8.27 -17.53
C VAL A 407 -25.50 7.89 -18.91
N LYS A 408 -25.81 8.67 -19.95
CA LYS A 408 -25.28 8.44 -21.30
C LYS A 408 -23.76 8.57 -21.35
N GLU A 409 -23.22 9.59 -20.70
CA GLU A 409 -21.77 9.79 -20.61
C GLU A 409 -21.10 8.65 -19.83
N ALA A 410 -21.64 8.30 -18.66
CA ALA A 410 -21.18 7.16 -17.87
C ALA A 410 -21.20 5.85 -18.69
N LYS A 411 -22.29 5.56 -19.40
CA LYS A 411 -22.42 4.36 -20.23
C LYS A 411 -21.51 4.32 -21.44
N SER A 412 -21.08 5.48 -21.94
CA SER A 412 -20.15 5.54 -23.07
C SER A 412 -18.76 5.02 -22.71
N ILE A 413 -18.41 5.05 -21.42
CA ILE A 413 -17.14 4.55 -20.88
C ILE A 413 -17.31 3.28 -20.04
N ALA A 414 -18.55 2.89 -19.72
CA ALA A 414 -18.83 1.77 -18.83
C ALA A 414 -18.49 0.41 -19.48
N PRO A 415 -17.85 -0.50 -18.74
CA PRO A 415 -17.58 -1.84 -19.21
C PRO A 415 -18.82 -2.74 -19.12
N HIS A 416 -18.90 -3.74 -19.99
CA HIS A 416 -20.04 -4.66 -20.08
C HIS A 416 -19.95 -5.81 -19.06
N ILE A 417 -19.48 -5.56 -17.83
CA ILE A 417 -19.23 -6.59 -16.80
C ILE A 417 -20.48 -7.35 -16.34
N PHE A 418 -21.67 -6.82 -16.59
CA PHE A 418 -22.95 -7.46 -16.26
C PHE A 418 -23.38 -8.52 -17.28
N ASN A 419 -22.77 -8.54 -18.48
CA ASN A 419 -22.95 -9.63 -19.43
C ASN A 419 -22.04 -10.81 -19.01
N ALA A 420 -22.64 -11.97 -18.77
CA ALA A 420 -21.94 -13.16 -18.27
C ALA A 420 -20.84 -13.65 -19.23
N GLU A 421 -21.06 -13.61 -20.54
CA GLU A 421 -20.07 -14.05 -21.54
C GLU A 421 -18.88 -13.08 -21.61
N VAL A 422 -19.16 -11.78 -21.65
CA VAL A 422 -18.13 -10.73 -21.61
C VAL A 422 -17.31 -10.84 -20.33
N ARG A 423 -17.97 -11.04 -19.20
CA ARG A 423 -17.31 -11.17 -17.90
C ARG A 423 -16.40 -12.39 -17.84
N ALA A 424 -16.85 -13.55 -18.32
CA ALA A 424 -16.01 -14.75 -18.34
C ALA A 424 -14.69 -14.52 -19.11
N ILE A 425 -14.77 -13.84 -20.25
CA ILE A 425 -13.59 -13.47 -21.04
C ILE A 425 -12.71 -12.45 -20.29
N LEU A 426 -13.31 -11.46 -19.63
CA LEU A 426 -12.57 -10.48 -18.82
C LEU A 426 -11.85 -11.15 -17.64
N GLU A 427 -12.49 -12.10 -16.95
CA GLU A 427 -11.88 -12.86 -15.85
C GLU A 427 -10.65 -13.64 -16.34
N ASP A 428 -10.73 -14.26 -17.52
CA ASP A 428 -9.63 -14.96 -18.17
C ASP A 428 -8.50 -14.00 -18.59
N ILE A 429 -8.82 -12.84 -19.17
CA ILE A 429 -7.84 -11.79 -19.48
C ILE A 429 -7.12 -11.31 -18.21
N PHE A 430 -7.85 -11.00 -17.14
CA PHE A 430 -7.27 -10.46 -15.91
C PHE A 430 -6.50 -11.50 -15.09
N LEU A 431 -6.83 -12.79 -15.23
CA LEU A 431 -6.00 -13.87 -14.72
C LEU A 431 -4.64 -13.90 -15.43
N LEU A 432 -4.63 -13.85 -16.77
CA LEU A 432 -3.39 -13.82 -17.54
C LEU A 432 -2.55 -12.57 -17.23
N LYS A 433 -3.20 -11.40 -17.13
CA LYS A 433 -2.54 -10.15 -16.71
C LYS A 433 -1.94 -10.26 -15.31
N ARG A 434 -2.64 -10.89 -14.37
CA ARG A 434 -2.12 -11.16 -13.02
C ARG A 434 -0.85 -12.02 -13.06
N ILE A 435 -0.87 -13.14 -13.77
CA ILE A 435 0.30 -14.03 -13.90
C ILE A 435 1.48 -13.27 -14.50
N LYS A 436 1.22 -12.50 -15.57
CA LYS A 436 2.21 -11.63 -16.22
C LYS A 436 2.79 -10.61 -15.24
N THR A 437 1.96 -9.87 -14.52
CA THR A 437 2.38 -8.87 -13.52
C THR A 437 3.29 -9.49 -12.45
N ILE A 438 2.92 -10.66 -11.92
CA ILE A 438 3.70 -11.36 -10.90
C ILE A 438 5.07 -11.77 -11.44
N SER A 439 5.11 -12.41 -12.62
CA SER A 439 6.36 -12.86 -13.25
C SER A 439 7.26 -11.69 -13.64
N GLU A 440 6.72 -10.66 -14.29
CA GLU A 440 7.47 -9.46 -14.69
C GLU A 440 8.10 -8.77 -13.48
N PHE A 441 7.35 -8.63 -12.37
CA PHE A 441 7.91 -8.09 -11.14
C PHE A 441 9.06 -8.95 -10.60
N PHE A 442 8.92 -10.28 -10.55
CA PHE A 442 10.00 -11.14 -10.06
C PHE A 442 11.24 -11.09 -10.94
N VAL A 443 11.09 -10.97 -12.27
CA VAL A 443 12.20 -10.76 -13.20
C VAL A 443 12.92 -9.43 -12.88
N LEU A 444 12.18 -8.33 -12.76
CA LEU A 444 12.76 -7.02 -12.40
C LEU A 444 13.46 -7.06 -11.02
N ALA A 445 12.88 -7.77 -10.05
CA ALA A 445 13.48 -7.94 -8.73
C ALA A 445 14.78 -8.76 -8.79
N GLN A 446 14.82 -9.83 -9.60
CA GLN A 446 16.04 -10.62 -9.84
C GLN A 446 17.13 -9.79 -10.51
N GLU A 447 16.78 -9.00 -11.54
CA GLU A 447 17.71 -8.08 -12.21
C GLU A 447 18.27 -7.04 -11.24
N SER A 448 17.42 -6.40 -10.44
CA SER A 448 17.86 -5.42 -9.45
C SER A 448 18.75 -6.05 -8.38
N CYS A 449 18.42 -7.24 -7.87
CA CYS A 449 19.25 -7.98 -6.93
C CYS A 449 20.59 -8.43 -7.54
N ALA A 450 20.64 -8.76 -8.83
CA ALA A 450 21.89 -9.04 -9.52
C ALA A 450 22.79 -7.81 -9.54
N THR A 451 22.27 -6.64 -9.91
CA THR A 451 23.00 -5.36 -9.88
C THR A 451 23.54 -5.05 -8.48
N LEU A 452 22.75 -5.32 -7.42
CA LEU A 452 23.20 -5.16 -6.03
C LEU A 452 24.35 -6.10 -5.65
N LYS A 453 24.45 -7.28 -6.28
CA LYS A 453 25.55 -8.23 -6.12
C LYS A 453 26.73 -7.93 -7.05
N GLY A 454 26.75 -6.76 -7.71
CA GLY A 454 27.83 -6.37 -8.63
C GLY A 454 27.86 -7.17 -9.94
N VAL A 455 26.74 -7.82 -10.29
CA VAL A 455 26.59 -8.62 -11.52
C VAL A 455 25.49 -7.99 -12.38
N GLY A 456 25.64 -7.97 -13.71
CA GLY A 456 24.59 -7.46 -14.61
C GLY A 456 24.69 -5.97 -14.89
N SER A 457 23.54 -5.27 -15.00
CA SER A 457 23.51 -3.87 -15.44
C SER A 457 24.08 -2.91 -14.39
N ASN A 458 24.56 -1.75 -14.82
CA ASN A 458 25.04 -0.68 -13.94
C ASN A 458 23.92 0.21 -13.38
N MET A 459 22.66 -0.02 -13.77
CA MET A 459 21.55 0.86 -13.44
C MET A 459 20.63 0.21 -12.41
N LEU A 460 20.53 0.84 -11.23
CA LEU A 460 19.56 0.42 -10.23
C LEU A 460 18.16 0.82 -10.67
N LEU A 461 17.23 -0.11 -10.47
CA LEU A 461 15.82 0.14 -10.72
C LEU A 461 15.23 0.99 -9.60
N THR A 462 14.47 2.02 -9.96
CA THR A 462 13.71 2.83 -9.00
C THR A 462 12.42 2.10 -8.59
N ASP A 463 11.83 2.52 -7.47
CA ASP A 463 10.56 1.97 -6.97
C ASP A 463 9.44 2.06 -8.02
N ASP A 464 9.41 3.16 -8.78
CA ASP A 464 8.46 3.33 -9.89
C ASP A 464 8.67 2.31 -11.02
N GLN A 465 9.92 1.95 -11.32
CA GLN A 465 10.22 0.93 -12.33
C GLN A 465 9.84 -0.46 -11.82
N LEU A 466 10.14 -0.77 -10.55
CA LEU A 466 9.76 -2.04 -9.92
C LEU A 466 8.24 -2.18 -9.77
N ALA A 467 7.52 -1.07 -9.53
CA ALA A 467 6.07 -1.04 -9.40
C ALA A 467 5.31 -0.95 -10.72
N LYS A 468 6.01 -0.74 -11.84
CA LYS A 468 5.40 -0.58 -13.16
C LYS A 468 4.43 -1.71 -13.53
N PRO A 469 4.74 -3.01 -13.34
CA PRO A 469 3.80 -4.09 -13.68
C PRO A 469 2.48 -4.03 -12.88
N VAL A 470 2.55 -3.62 -11.61
CA VAL A 470 1.38 -3.47 -10.73
C VAL A 470 0.57 -2.23 -11.12
N LYS A 471 1.23 -1.09 -11.35
CA LYS A 471 0.57 0.13 -11.83
C LYS A 471 -0.12 -0.08 -13.18
N GLN A 472 0.50 -0.85 -14.08
CA GLN A 472 -0.09 -1.23 -15.36
C GLN A 472 -1.34 -2.10 -15.17
N PHE A 473 -1.27 -3.13 -14.33
CA PHE A 473 -2.43 -3.95 -13.99
C PHE A 473 -3.59 -3.09 -13.47
N ILE A 474 -3.32 -2.18 -12.52
CA ILE A 474 -4.34 -1.30 -11.94
C ILE A 474 -4.97 -0.39 -12.99
N ALA A 475 -4.16 0.26 -13.84
CA ALA A 475 -4.66 1.15 -14.90
C ALA A 475 -5.57 0.40 -15.89
N GLU A 476 -5.16 -0.79 -16.32
CA GLU A 476 -5.93 -1.63 -17.22
C GLU A 476 -7.20 -2.17 -16.53
N PHE A 477 -7.11 -2.51 -15.24
CA PHE A 477 -8.25 -2.99 -14.44
C PHE A 477 -9.33 -1.92 -14.33
N ILE A 478 -8.94 -0.68 -14.01
CA ILE A 478 -9.87 0.44 -13.92
C ILE A 478 -10.58 0.62 -15.26
N SER A 479 -9.79 0.74 -16.34
CA SER A 479 -10.30 1.01 -17.70
C SER A 479 -11.26 -0.06 -18.22
N ARG A 480 -11.11 -1.32 -17.80
CA ARG A 480 -11.91 -2.45 -18.32
C ARG A 480 -12.97 -2.98 -17.36
N ASN A 481 -12.98 -2.60 -16.08
CA ASN A 481 -13.92 -3.18 -15.10
C ASN A 481 -14.72 -2.18 -14.28
N ILE A 482 -14.34 -0.90 -14.15
CA ILE A 482 -15.02 0.00 -13.19
C ILE A 482 -15.47 1.37 -13.72
N LEU A 483 -14.82 1.93 -14.73
CA LEU A 483 -15.19 3.25 -15.25
C LEU A 483 -16.68 3.31 -15.60
N GLY A 484 -17.31 4.47 -15.43
CA GLY A 484 -18.73 4.69 -15.68
C GLY A 484 -19.68 4.13 -14.62
N ILE A 485 -19.28 3.15 -13.80
CA ILE A 485 -20.20 2.48 -12.87
C ILE A 485 -20.59 3.39 -11.70
N ILE A 486 -19.64 4.09 -11.08
CA ILE A 486 -19.97 5.02 -9.99
C ILE A 486 -20.83 6.17 -10.52
N PRO A 487 -20.45 6.86 -11.62
CA PRO A 487 -21.28 7.95 -12.12
C PRO A 487 -22.70 7.56 -12.52
N GLU A 488 -22.88 6.38 -13.11
CA GLU A 488 -24.20 5.84 -13.42
C GLU A 488 -25.03 5.67 -12.14
N ASN A 489 -24.48 4.99 -11.13
CA ASN A 489 -25.18 4.73 -9.89
C ASN A 489 -25.45 6.00 -9.07
N VAL A 490 -24.53 6.98 -9.05
CA VAL A 490 -24.76 8.28 -8.40
C VAL A 490 -25.92 9.00 -9.08
N THR A 491 -26.00 8.96 -10.41
CA THR A 491 -27.14 9.55 -11.14
C THR A 491 -28.45 8.88 -10.75
N TYR A 492 -28.49 7.55 -10.68
CA TYR A 492 -29.67 6.82 -10.23
C TYR A 492 -30.03 7.12 -8.78
N ALA A 493 -29.03 7.30 -7.90
CA ALA A 493 -29.28 7.70 -6.52
C ALA A 493 -29.96 9.07 -6.44
N VAL A 494 -29.50 10.05 -7.22
CA VAL A 494 -30.15 11.37 -7.34
C VAL A 494 -31.58 11.22 -7.83
N CYS A 495 -31.84 10.39 -8.85
CA CYS A 495 -33.20 10.14 -9.32
C CYS A 495 -34.09 9.55 -8.23
N PHE A 496 -33.66 8.48 -7.54
CA PHE A 496 -34.47 7.91 -6.46
C PHE A 496 -34.77 8.92 -5.33
N LEU A 497 -33.81 9.78 -4.98
CA LEU A 497 -34.03 10.85 -3.99
C LEU A 497 -35.08 11.86 -4.48
N LEU A 498 -34.95 12.36 -5.71
CA LEU A 498 -35.92 13.31 -6.29
C LEU A 498 -37.31 12.69 -6.45
N GLN A 499 -37.41 11.42 -6.81
CA GLN A 499 -38.69 10.72 -6.96
C GLN A 499 -39.39 10.56 -5.61
N LYS A 500 -38.63 10.20 -4.58
CA LYS A 500 -39.16 10.09 -3.22
C LYS A 500 -39.68 11.44 -2.69
N LEU A 501 -39.05 12.54 -3.08
CA LEU A 501 -39.49 13.88 -2.69
C LEU A 501 -40.80 14.32 -3.37
N GLY A 502 -41.30 13.56 -4.36
CA GLY A 502 -42.59 13.79 -5.00
C GLY A 502 -42.51 14.10 -6.50
N LEU A 503 -41.32 14.10 -7.11
CA LEU A 503 -41.17 14.36 -8.54
C LEU A 503 -41.40 13.08 -9.36
N ASP A 504 -42.32 13.11 -10.33
CA ASP A 504 -42.41 12.03 -11.32
C ASP A 504 -41.31 12.16 -12.37
N ILE A 505 -40.15 11.58 -12.06
CA ILE A 505 -38.95 11.64 -12.91
C ILE A 505 -39.18 11.00 -14.28
N THR A 506 -39.92 9.90 -14.33
CA THR A 506 -40.14 9.17 -15.57
C THR A 506 -40.94 10.04 -16.53
N HIS A 507 -42.01 10.66 -16.04
CA HIS A 507 -42.81 11.57 -16.83
C HIS A 507 -42.03 12.82 -17.27
N GLU A 508 -41.25 13.41 -16.36
CA GLU A 508 -40.46 14.61 -16.64
C GLU A 508 -39.37 14.39 -17.70
N ILE A 509 -38.72 13.23 -17.67
CA ILE A 509 -37.76 12.84 -18.70
C ILE A 509 -38.46 12.65 -20.04
N GLU A 510 -39.61 11.98 -20.06
CA GLU A 510 -40.36 11.71 -21.30
C GLU A 510 -40.91 13.00 -21.94
N GLN A 511 -41.36 13.97 -21.15
CA GLN A 511 -41.79 15.27 -21.65
C GLN A 511 -40.64 16.09 -22.25
N LYS A 512 -39.42 16.00 -21.70
CA LYS A 512 -38.25 16.73 -22.20
C LYS A 512 -37.55 16.04 -23.37
N ASP A 513 -37.84 14.77 -23.65
CA ASP A 513 -37.22 13.98 -24.72
C ASP A 513 -37.74 14.30 -26.14
N ILE A 514 -38.35 15.47 -26.35
CA ILE A 514 -38.92 15.89 -27.65
C ILE A 514 -37.85 16.55 -28.56
N GLY A 515 -36.60 16.70 -28.08
CA GLY A 515 -35.49 17.36 -28.80
C GLY A 515 -34.62 16.42 -29.66
N ALA A 516 -33.90 17.00 -30.64
CA ALA A 516 -33.09 16.29 -31.64
C ALA A 516 -31.90 15.48 -31.08
N GLU A 517 -31.45 15.73 -29.84
CA GLU A 517 -30.33 15.01 -29.21
C GLU A 517 -30.75 13.90 -28.24
N SER A 518 -32.05 13.77 -27.92
CA SER A 518 -32.62 12.85 -26.91
C SER A 518 -31.84 12.84 -25.58
N LYS A 519 -31.23 13.96 -25.17
CA LYS A 519 -30.45 14.10 -23.94
C LYS A 519 -31.19 15.03 -22.98
N VAL A 520 -31.50 14.53 -21.78
CA VAL A 520 -32.13 15.33 -20.73
C VAL A 520 -31.06 15.69 -19.69
N PRO A 521 -30.75 16.97 -19.47
CA PRO A 521 -29.75 17.37 -18.47
C PRO A 521 -30.21 17.04 -17.05
N LEU A 522 -29.33 16.48 -16.24
CA LEU A 522 -29.64 16.17 -14.83
C LEU A 522 -29.89 17.45 -14.01
N ASP A 523 -29.12 18.52 -14.26
CA ASP A 523 -29.25 19.83 -13.61
C ASP A 523 -30.65 20.45 -13.83
N ASP A 524 -31.21 20.22 -15.01
CA ASP A 524 -32.54 20.71 -15.40
C ASP A 524 -33.66 20.05 -14.60
N LEU A 525 -33.54 18.73 -14.35
CA LEU A 525 -34.48 17.98 -13.51
C LEU A 525 -34.38 18.42 -12.06
N TYR A 526 -33.16 18.60 -11.56
CA TYR A 526 -32.93 19.12 -10.21
C TYR A 526 -33.53 20.53 -10.04
N THR A 527 -33.32 21.43 -11.00
CA THR A 527 -33.87 22.80 -10.98
C THR A 527 -35.41 22.79 -11.05
N LYS A 528 -36.01 21.87 -11.81
CA LYS A 528 -37.47 21.72 -11.83
C LYS A 528 -38.00 21.17 -10.51
N ALA A 529 -37.32 20.20 -9.92
CA ALA A 529 -37.62 19.66 -8.59
C ALA A 529 -37.62 20.76 -7.53
N TRP A 530 -36.58 21.60 -7.50
CA TRP A 530 -36.48 22.76 -6.61
C TRP A 530 -37.78 23.59 -6.63
N ASN A 531 -38.22 23.96 -7.83
CA ASN A 531 -39.38 24.84 -8.03
C ASN A 531 -40.69 24.19 -7.58
N ILE A 532 -40.86 22.89 -7.81
CA ILE A 532 -42.06 22.15 -7.43
C ILE A 532 -42.10 21.95 -5.91
N LEU A 533 -41.01 21.47 -5.32
CA LEU A 533 -40.93 21.15 -3.89
C LEU A 533 -41.11 22.40 -3.00
N LEU A 534 -40.61 23.56 -3.42
CA LEU A 534 -40.87 24.83 -2.74
C LEU A 534 -42.33 25.29 -2.87
N LYS A 535 -42.95 25.10 -4.05
CA LYS A 535 -44.36 25.47 -4.28
C LYS A 535 -45.32 24.57 -3.51
N GLU A 536 -45.03 23.28 -3.43
CA GLU A 536 -45.81 22.28 -2.69
C GLU A 536 -45.57 22.35 -1.17
N GLY A 537 -44.58 23.13 -0.73
CA GLY A 537 -44.30 23.36 0.68
C GLY A 537 -43.67 22.15 1.39
N VAL A 538 -43.01 21.25 0.65
CA VAL A 538 -42.29 20.09 1.22
C VAL A 538 -41.23 20.53 2.23
N PHE A 539 -40.58 21.66 1.96
CA PHE A 539 -39.71 22.39 2.88
C PHE A 539 -39.76 23.90 2.58
N SER A 540 -39.35 24.72 3.55
CA SER A 540 -39.21 26.17 3.36
C SER A 540 -37.80 26.53 2.90
N GLN A 541 -37.65 27.70 2.26
CA GLN A 541 -36.34 28.21 1.84
C GLN A 541 -35.35 28.39 3.01
N ASN A 542 -35.86 28.70 4.22
CA ASN A 542 -35.04 28.83 5.42
C ASN A 542 -34.52 27.47 5.92
N VAL A 543 -35.36 26.43 5.88
CA VAL A 543 -34.96 25.06 6.26
C VAL A 543 -33.93 24.53 5.26
N LEU A 544 -34.12 24.83 3.97
CA LEU A 544 -33.19 24.45 2.91
C LEU A 544 -31.82 25.15 3.05
N SER A 545 -31.78 26.44 3.35
CA SER A 545 -30.52 27.17 3.55
C SER A 545 -29.77 26.69 4.79
N GLN A 546 -30.49 26.37 5.87
CA GLN A 546 -29.89 25.73 7.04
C GLN A 546 -29.30 24.37 6.70
N ALA A 547 -30.03 23.49 6.00
CA ALA A 547 -29.54 22.17 5.57
C ALA A 547 -28.28 22.30 4.70
N SER A 548 -28.27 23.23 3.75
CA SER A 548 -27.11 23.51 2.89
C SER A 548 -25.89 23.98 3.70
N SER A 549 -26.08 24.86 4.70
CA SER A 549 -24.99 25.31 5.55
C SER A 549 -24.39 24.17 6.41
N LEU A 550 -25.25 23.27 6.89
CA LEU A 550 -24.85 22.13 7.73
C LEU A 550 -24.12 21.07 6.91
N GLU A 551 -24.60 20.78 5.69
CA GLU A 551 -23.93 19.89 4.76
C GLU A 551 -22.55 20.45 4.37
N THR A 552 -22.47 21.75 4.04
CA THR A 552 -21.20 22.38 3.66
C THR A 552 -20.19 22.29 4.81
N ASN A 553 -20.62 22.54 6.05
CA ASN A 553 -19.77 22.39 7.22
C ASN A 553 -19.30 20.94 7.42
N LEU A 554 -20.20 19.97 7.25
CA LEU A 554 -19.88 18.54 7.34
C LEU A 554 -18.85 18.11 6.29
N LYS A 555 -19.05 18.55 5.04
CA LYS A 555 -18.14 18.33 3.91
C LYS A 555 -16.75 18.92 4.17
N LEU A 556 -16.66 20.18 4.58
CA LEU A 556 -15.38 20.82 4.91
C LEU A 556 -14.67 20.13 6.09
N ALA A 557 -15.42 19.73 7.12
CA ALA A 557 -14.86 18.99 8.24
C ALA A 557 -14.33 17.61 7.84
N TRP A 558 -15.03 16.92 6.92
CA TRP A 558 -14.59 15.64 6.37
C TRP A 558 -13.33 15.80 5.51
N GLU A 559 -13.27 16.79 4.62
CA GLU A 559 -12.09 17.05 3.78
C GLU A 559 -10.84 17.34 4.63
N LYS A 560 -10.97 18.17 5.67
CA LYS A 560 -9.90 18.41 6.64
C LYS A 560 -9.47 17.15 7.40
N LEU A 561 -10.38 16.20 7.64
CA LEU A 561 -10.06 14.92 8.28
C LEU A 561 -9.27 13.98 7.35
N GLN A 562 -9.42 14.10 6.03
CA GLN A 562 -8.72 13.24 5.05
C GLN A 562 -7.30 13.70 4.75
N GLU A 563 -7.03 15.01 4.80
CA GLU A 563 -5.71 15.58 4.51
C GLU A 563 -4.56 14.94 5.33
N PRO A 564 -4.60 14.84 6.68
CA PRO A 564 -3.54 14.20 7.43
C PRO A 564 -3.41 12.70 7.10
N LYS A 565 -4.53 12.01 6.83
CA LYS A 565 -4.50 10.58 6.47
C LYS A 565 -3.77 10.34 5.16
N LYS A 566 -3.98 11.21 4.16
CA LYS A 566 -3.29 11.16 2.87
C LYS A 566 -1.77 11.34 3.05
N ILE A 567 -1.36 12.28 3.90
CA ILE A 567 0.06 12.51 4.20
C ILE A 567 0.65 11.33 4.98
N GLU A 568 -0.04 10.79 5.97
CA GLU A 568 0.40 9.61 6.74
C GLU A 568 0.60 8.37 5.86
N GLN A 569 -0.29 8.17 4.89
CA GLN A 569 -0.17 7.08 3.93
C GLN A 569 1.05 7.25 3.02
N LYS A 570 1.24 8.44 2.42
CA LYS A 570 2.45 8.75 1.64
C LYS A 570 3.72 8.59 2.46
N LEU A 571 3.70 9.07 3.70
CA LEU A 571 4.81 8.96 4.63
C LEU A 571 5.18 7.49 4.86
N THR A 572 4.19 6.63 5.07
CA THR A 572 4.40 5.18 5.27
C THR A 572 5.06 4.54 4.03
N LEU A 573 4.62 4.89 2.82
CA LEU A 573 5.23 4.43 1.56
C LEU A 573 6.70 4.86 1.47
N MET A 574 6.98 6.14 1.70
CA MET A 574 8.32 6.71 1.60
C MET A 574 9.26 6.16 2.69
N GLN A 575 8.74 5.93 3.90
CA GLN A 575 9.49 5.28 4.98
C GLN A 575 9.86 3.84 4.63
N SER A 576 8.93 3.06 4.07
CA SER A 576 9.21 1.70 3.60
C SER A 576 10.34 1.69 2.56
N SER A 577 10.26 2.57 1.55
CA SER A 577 11.31 2.72 0.54
C SER A 577 12.67 3.11 1.17
N THR A 578 12.65 4.08 2.08
CA THR A 578 13.84 4.56 2.80
C THR A 578 14.49 3.44 3.61
N MET A 579 13.70 2.66 4.36
CA MET A 579 14.21 1.53 5.15
C MET A 579 14.82 0.46 4.25
N ARG A 580 14.17 0.12 3.12
CA ARG A 580 14.69 -0.84 2.15
C ARG A 580 16.00 -0.36 1.54
N LEU A 581 16.07 0.88 1.04
CA LEU A 581 17.27 1.45 0.44
C LEU A 581 18.44 1.50 1.43
N ARG A 582 18.17 1.91 2.68
CA ARG A 582 19.17 1.88 3.77
C ARG A 582 19.71 0.47 3.99
N SER A 583 18.83 -0.52 4.03
CA SER A 583 19.22 -1.93 4.22
C SER A 583 20.06 -2.44 3.04
N GLN A 584 19.63 -2.15 1.81
CA GLN A 584 20.36 -2.54 0.60
C GLN A 584 21.73 -1.89 0.50
N LEU A 585 21.84 -0.60 0.81
CA LEU A 585 23.12 0.12 0.90
C LEU A 585 24.02 -0.51 1.96
N ALA A 586 23.49 -0.84 3.14
CA ALA A 586 24.26 -1.47 4.20
C ALA A 586 24.80 -2.84 3.78
N VAL A 587 23.95 -3.69 3.18
CA VAL A 587 24.36 -5.01 2.70
C VAL A 587 25.38 -4.89 1.56
N HIS A 588 25.15 -3.99 0.60
CA HIS A 588 26.09 -3.75 -0.50
C HIS A 588 27.47 -3.32 0.00
N ASN A 589 27.50 -2.39 0.96
CA ASN A 589 28.75 -1.93 1.58
C ASN A 589 29.48 -3.05 2.35
N VAL A 590 28.75 -3.98 2.97
CA VAL A 590 29.36 -5.15 3.63
C VAL A 590 29.89 -6.15 2.61
N MET A 591 29.15 -6.43 1.53
CA MET A 591 29.57 -7.37 0.48
C MET A 591 30.87 -6.92 -0.21
N PHE A 592 31.05 -5.61 -0.40
CA PHE A 592 32.18 -5.03 -1.13
C PHE A 592 33.07 -4.10 -0.29
N ASP A 593 33.13 -4.34 1.02
CA ASP A 593 33.88 -3.53 2.00
C ASP A 593 35.31 -3.22 1.53
N GLU A 594 35.99 -4.19 0.91
CA GLU A 594 37.35 -4.03 0.37
C GLU A 594 37.45 -3.02 -0.77
N ILE A 595 36.55 -3.12 -1.76
CA ILE A 595 36.58 -2.26 -2.94
C ILE A 595 36.18 -0.83 -2.55
N LEU A 596 35.19 -0.72 -1.67
CA LEU A 596 34.61 0.55 -1.27
C LEU A 596 35.52 1.32 -0.30
N THR A 597 36.21 0.63 0.62
CA THR A 597 37.19 1.29 1.52
C THR A 597 38.37 1.87 0.76
N LEU A 598 38.84 1.22 -0.31
CA LEU A 598 39.86 1.78 -1.22
C LEU A 598 39.40 3.07 -1.94
N ARG A 599 38.09 3.35 -1.93
CA ARG A 599 37.45 4.54 -2.51
C ARG A 599 36.88 5.48 -1.46
N ASN A 600 37.38 5.41 -0.22
CA ASN A 600 36.99 6.25 0.92
C ASN A 600 35.54 6.11 1.41
N PHE A 601 34.85 5.01 1.11
CA PHE A 601 33.59 4.71 1.76
C PHE A 601 33.83 4.21 3.20
N ALA A 602 32.93 4.57 4.11
CA ALA A 602 33.00 4.13 5.50
C ALA A 602 32.69 2.62 5.61
N SER A 603 33.62 1.86 6.21
CA SER A 603 33.41 0.45 6.49
C SER A 603 32.41 0.26 7.63
N ILE A 604 31.30 -0.43 7.33
CA ILE A 604 30.26 -0.77 8.32
C ILE A 604 30.85 -1.68 9.40
N ARG A 605 31.74 -2.60 9.01
CA ARG A 605 32.43 -3.48 9.96
C ARG A 605 33.39 -2.70 10.86
N ALA A 606 34.18 -1.78 10.30
CA ALA A 606 35.10 -0.97 11.12
C ALA A 606 34.31 -0.12 12.13
N LYS A 607 33.21 0.50 11.69
CA LYS A 607 32.30 1.23 12.57
C LYS A 607 31.73 0.33 13.67
N PHE A 608 31.21 -0.84 13.32
CA PHE A 608 30.72 -1.82 14.30
C PHE A 608 31.78 -2.18 15.36
N ILE A 609 33.03 -2.42 14.95
CA ILE A 609 34.13 -2.75 15.87
C ILE A 609 34.42 -1.59 16.82
N VAL A 610 34.46 -0.35 16.32
CA VAL A 610 34.71 0.82 17.16
C VAL A 610 33.56 1.06 18.14
N ASP A 611 32.32 1.01 17.66
CA ASP A 611 31.13 1.24 18.47
C ASP A 611 31.00 0.18 19.57
N ILE A 612 31.23 -1.10 19.25
CA ILE A 612 31.16 -2.17 20.26
C ILE A 612 32.32 -2.12 21.25
N GLN A 613 33.54 -1.74 20.82
CA GLN A 613 34.67 -1.58 21.72
C GLN A 613 34.43 -0.44 22.72
N ALA A 614 33.84 0.67 22.26
CA ALA A 614 33.49 1.79 23.13
C ALA A 614 32.45 1.39 24.19
N GLU A 615 31.38 0.70 23.80
CA GLU A 615 30.33 0.27 24.74
C GLU A 615 30.81 -0.87 25.66
N VAL A 616 31.64 -1.80 25.17
CA VAL A 616 32.28 -2.83 26.02
C VAL A 616 33.25 -2.20 27.02
N ALA A 617 34.01 -1.17 26.63
CA ALA A 617 34.85 -0.43 27.57
C ALA A 617 34.02 0.28 28.64
N SER A 618 32.85 0.83 28.28
CA SER A 618 31.88 1.36 29.25
C SER A 618 31.42 0.29 30.24
N LEU A 619 31.07 -0.91 29.76
CA LEU A 619 30.71 -2.04 30.62
C LEU A 619 31.85 -2.46 31.56
N GLN A 620 33.08 -2.53 31.05
CA GLN A 620 34.26 -2.84 31.86
C GLN A 620 34.54 -1.76 32.92
N ALA A 621 34.29 -0.49 32.61
CA ALA A 621 34.42 0.60 33.56
C ALA A 621 33.38 0.54 34.67
N VAL A 622 32.14 0.13 34.35
CA VAL A 622 31.09 -0.11 35.36
C VAL A 622 31.42 -1.33 36.22
N TYR A 623 31.96 -2.41 35.65
CA TYR A 623 32.35 -3.62 36.40
C TYR A 623 33.56 -3.40 37.33
N ARG A 624 34.44 -2.45 37.01
CA ARG A 624 35.63 -2.11 37.81
C ARG A 624 35.32 -1.16 38.98
N ARG A 625 34.16 -0.52 38.97
CA ARG A 625 33.63 0.27 40.08
C ARG A 625 32.82 -0.64 40.98
#